data_AF-A0A379T669-F1
#
_entry.id   AF-A0A379T669-F1
#
_cell.length_a   1.000
_cell.length_b   1.000
_cell.length_c   1.000
_cell.angle_alpha   90.00
_cell.angle_beta   90.00
_cell.angle_gamma   90.00
#
_symmetry.space_group_name_H-M   'P 1'
#
loop_
_entity.id
_entity.type
_entity.pdbx_description
1 polymer ?
#
loop_
_entity_poly.entity_id
_entity_poly.type
_entity_poly.pdbx_seq_one_letter_code
_entity_poly.pdbx_strand_id
1 'polypeptide(L)' 'MTGRQDIVVSNDQIQVVINRQNSQQPQQLYRNLQRLGIRNVHFIPLLEHDRNGILTEDSIVFSRLGAVFK' A
#
# COMPACT_ATOMS: atom_id res chain seq x y z
N MET A 1 10.96 -0.75 -17.95
CA MET A 1 9.71 -1.30 -17.42
C MET A 1 10.02 -2.08 -16.15
N THR A 2 10.17 -1.40 -15.01
CA THR A 2 10.22 -2.07 -13.70
C THR A 2 8.78 -2.32 -13.27
N GLY A 3 8.29 -3.53 -13.51
CA GLY A 3 7.00 -3.98 -13.00
C GLY A 3 7.06 -4.04 -11.48
N ARG A 4 6.72 -2.94 -10.81
CA ARG A 4 6.50 -2.90 -9.37
C ARG A 4 5.18 -3.62 -9.12
N GLN A 5 5.27 -4.87 -8.64
CA GLN A 5 4.07 -5.61 -8.23
C GLN A 5 3.70 -5.13 -6.83
N ASP A 6 2.78 -4.17 -6.76
CA ASP A 6 2.31 -3.58 -5.49
C ASP A 6 1.36 -4.50 -4.71
N ILE A 7 1.10 -5.71 -5.22
CA ILE A 7 0.15 -6.67 -4.65
C ILE A 7 0.77 -8.07 -4.67
N VAL A 8 0.95 -8.67 -3.48
CA VAL A 8 1.34 -10.08 -3.33
C VAL A 8 0.12 -10.87 -2.85
N VAL A 9 -0.25 -11.91 -3.59
CA VAL A 9 -1.41 -12.76 -3.30
C VAL A 9 -0.94 -14.10 -2.73
N SER A 10 -1.47 -14.51 -1.58
CA SER A 10 -1.18 -15.81 -0.96
C SER A 10 -2.48 -16.40 -0.42
N ASN A 11 -3.01 -17.44 -1.07
CA ASN A 11 -4.20 -18.30 -0.81
C ASN A 11 -5.44 -17.81 -0.02
N ASP A 12 -5.37 -16.87 0.92
CA ASP A 12 -6.49 -16.20 1.61
C ASP A 12 -6.17 -14.77 2.09
N GLN A 13 -4.97 -14.25 1.77
CA GLN A 13 -4.45 -12.98 2.23
C GLN A 13 -3.81 -12.24 1.06
N ILE A 14 -4.14 -10.95 0.94
CA ILE A 14 -3.49 -10.08 -0.02
C ILE A 14 -2.71 -9.02 0.72
N GLN A 15 -1.43 -8.92 0.38
CA GLN A 15 -0.57 -7.86 0.84
C GLN A 15 -0.56 -6.76 -0.21
N VAL A 16 -0.91 -5.54 0.21
CA VAL A 16 -0.91 -4.36 -0.66
C VAL A 16 0.14 -3.40 -0.15
N VAL A 17 1.09 -3.07 -1.02
CA VAL A 17 2.09 -2.03 -0.73
C VAL A 17 1.42 -0.67 -0.85
N ILE A 18 1.40 0.09 0.25
CA ILE A 18 0.84 1.44 0.30
C ILE A 18 1.95 2.46 0.11
N ASN A 19 1.80 3.30 -0.91
CA ASN A 19 2.67 4.43 -1.20
C ASN A 19 1.89 5.74 -1.08
N ARG A 20 2.56 6.87 -1.31
CA ARG A 20 1.91 8.18 -1.27
C ARG A 20 0.73 8.32 -2.24
N GLN A 21 0.77 7.67 -3.41
CA GLN A 21 -0.25 7.79 -4.44
C GLN A 21 -1.53 7.02 -4.07
N ASN A 22 -1.42 5.73 -3.73
CA ASN A 22 -2.59 4.90 -3.46
C ASN A 22 -3.20 5.18 -2.06
N SER A 23 -2.45 5.80 -1.16
CA SER A 23 -2.95 6.32 0.12
C SER A 23 -3.81 7.59 0.01
N GLN A 24 -3.85 8.28 -1.14
CA GLN A 24 -4.72 9.46 -1.30
C GLN A 24 -6.21 9.09 -1.35
N GLN A 25 -6.54 7.86 -1.74
CA GLN A 25 -7.92 7.41 -1.95
C GLN A 25 -8.20 6.05 -1.28
N PRO A 26 -8.04 5.95 0.05
CA PRO A 26 -8.10 4.67 0.76
C PRO A 26 -9.45 3.97 0.64
N GLN A 27 -10.54 4.73 0.63
CA GLN A 27 -11.90 4.20 0.50
C GLN A 27 -12.12 3.53 -0.85
N GLN A 28 -11.54 4.08 -1.92
CA GLN A 28 -11.66 3.51 -3.25
C GLN A 28 -10.79 2.26 -3.39
N LEU A 29 -9.58 2.28 -2.84
CA LEU A 29 -8.73 1.09 -2.74
C LEU A 29 -9.45 -0.04 -2.01
N TYR A 30 -10.02 0.23 -0.84
CA TYR A 30 -10.76 -0.76 -0.05
C TYR A 30 -11.98 -1.32 -0.80
N ARG A 31 -12.81 -0.46 -1.40
CA ARG A 31 -13.97 -0.90 -2.20
C ARG A 31 -13.57 -1.77 -3.39
N ASN A 32 -12.46 -1.46 -4.05
CA ASN A 32 -11.96 -2.29 -5.15
C ASN A 32 -11.55 -3.67 -4.67
N LEU A 33 -10.87 -3.76 -3.52
CA LEU A 33 -10.47 -5.04 -2.92
C LEU A 33 -11.69 -5.86 -2.48
N GLN A 34 -12.71 -5.22 -1.90
CA GLN A 34 -13.97 -5.88 -1.55
C GLN A 34 -14.69 -6.46 -2.77
N ARG A 35 -14.75 -5.73 -3.89
CA ARG A 35 -15.37 -6.20 -5.14
C ARG A 35 -14.69 -7.44 -5.73
N LEU A 36 -13.40 -7.62 -5.45
CA LEU A 36 -12.62 -8.79 -5.85
C LEU A 36 -12.82 -9.99 -4.91
N GLY A 37 -13.69 -9.88 -3.90
CA GLY A 37 -13.98 -10.95 -2.94
C GLY A 37 -12.92 -11.12 -1.85
N ILE A 38 -11.99 -10.16 -1.72
CA ILE A 38 -10.86 -10.22 -0.81
C ILE A 38 -11.32 -9.83 0.58
N ARG A 39 -11.21 -10.76 1.54
CA ARG A 39 -11.66 -10.55 2.94
C ARG A 39 -10.52 -10.13 3.87
N ASN A 40 -9.29 -10.61 3.61
CA ASN A 40 -8.13 -10.29 4.42
C ASN A 40 -7.09 -9.51 3.60
N VAL A 41 -6.94 -8.23 3.92
CA VAL A 41 -5.98 -7.33 3.30
C VAL A 41 -4.97 -6.88 4.34
N HIS A 42 -3.69 -7.04 4.04
CA HIS A 42 -2.60 -6.52 4.85
C HIS A 42 -1.95 -5.35 4.11
N PHE A 43 -1.97 -4.17 4.73
CA PHE A 43 -1.30 -2.99 4.18
C PHE A 43 0.14 -2.94 4.67
N ILE A 44 1.07 -2.89 3.72
CA ILE A 44 2.51 -2.75 3.99
C ILE A 44 2.93 -1.36 3.52
N PRO A 45 3.37 -0.46 4.41
CA PRO A 45 3.82 0.85 3.98
C PRO A 45 5.10 0.74 3.14
N LEU A 46 5.15 1.47 2.03
CA LEU A 46 6.35 1.63 1.24
C LEU A 46 7.34 2.52 2.01
N LEU A 47 8.54 1.99 2.23
CA LEU A 47 9.70 2.72 2.73
C LEU A 47 10.82 2.56 1.71
N GLU A 48 10.99 3.57 0.88
CA GLU A 48 12.02 3.62 -0.15
C GLU A 48 12.98 4.76 0.20
N HIS A 49 14.28 4.48 0.10
CA HIS A 49 15.32 5.48 0.34
C HIS A 49 16.01 5.82 -0.98
N ASP A 50 16.32 7.10 -1.16
CA ASP A 50 17.17 7.55 -2.25
C ASP A 50 18.62 7.08 -2.05
N ARG A 51 19.49 7.44 -3.00
CA ARG A 51 20.93 7.14 -2.95
C ARG A 51 21.68 7.71 -1.74
N ASN A 52 21.08 8.67 -1.03
CA ASN A 52 21.65 9.29 0.17
C ASN A 52 21.10 8.65 1.45
N GLY A 53 20.22 7.64 1.35
CA GLY A 53 19.56 7.02 2.50
C GLY A 53 18.41 7.86 3.05
N ILE A 54 17.86 8.81 2.27
CA ILE A 54 16.74 9.66 2.68
C ILE A 54 15.44 9.06 2.12
N LEU A 55 14.37 9.03 2.93
CA LEU A 55 13.06 8.56 2.46
C LEU A 55 12.61 9.34 1.22
N THR A 56 12.23 8.60 0.18
CA THR A 56 11.67 9.18 -1.04
C THR A 56 10.28 9.74 -0.78
N GLU A 57 9.85 10.67 -1.62
CA GLU A 57 8.51 11.26 -1.55
C GLU A 57 7.38 10.24 -1.73
N ASP A 58 7.66 9.10 -2.34
CA ASP A 58 6.70 8.02 -2.55
C ASP A 58 6.48 7.15 -1.30
N SER A 59 7.39 7.26 -0.32
CA SER A 59 7.29 6.54 0.94
C SER A 59 6.14 7.05 1.80
N ILE A 60 5.56 6.15 2.60
CA ILE A 60 4.54 6.52 3.58
C ILE A 60 5.03 6.23 5.00
N VAL A 61 5.00 7.25 5.85
CA VAL A 61 5.33 7.11 7.27
C VAL A 61 4.14 6.49 8.00
N PHE A 62 4.40 5.54 8.92
CA PHE A 62 3.38 4.80 9.68
C PHE A 62 2.32 5.68 10.35
N SER A 63 2.69 6.85 10.85
CA SER A 63 1.76 7.82 11.45
C SER A 63 0.65 8.27 10.49
N ARG A 64 0.93 8.30 9.19
CA ARG A 64 -0.02 8.66 8.14
C ARG A 64 -0.90 7.47 7.72
N LEU A 65 -0.35 6.26 7.77
CA LEU A 65 -1.09 5.03 7.43
C LEU A 65 -2.27 4.79 8.37
N GLY A 66 -2.07 4.96 9.68
CA GLY A 66 -3.13 4.79 10.69
C GLY A 66 -4.25 5.83 10.64
N ALA A 67 -4.04 6.97 9.97
CA ALA A 67 -5.09 7.96 9.71
C ALA A 67 -5.88 7.66 8.43
N VAL A 68 -5.27 6.94 7.48
CA VAL A 68 -5.80 6.66 6.15
C VAL A 68 -6.71 5.42 6.14
N PHE A 69 -6.45 4.43 7.00
CA PHE A 69 -7.17 3.14 7.04
C PHE A 69 -7.87 2.85 8.37
N LYS A 70 -8.52 3.85 8.99
CA LYS A 70 -9.38 3.63 10.16
C LYS A 70 -10.68 2.92 9.81
#